data_AF-A0AA97KWK5-F1
#
_entry.id   AF-A0AA97KWK5-F1
#
_cell.length_a   1.000
_cell.length_b   1.000
_cell.length_c   1.000
_cell.angle_alpha   90.00
_cell.angle_beta   90.00
_cell.angle_gamma   90.00
#
_symmetry.space_group_name_H-M   'P 1'
#
loop_
_entity.id
_entity.type
_entity.pdbx_description
1 polymer ?
#
loop_
_entity_poly.entity_id
_entity_poly.type
_entity_poly.pdbx_seq_one_letter_code
_entity_poly.pdbx_strand_id
1 'polypeptide(L)'
;MPMKGRFPIRRTLQYLSQGDVIFKDAVKIQYKNPWLQIVMFKNMTPSPFVKFYLDTGEQVLVDVEEKTNKEIVQHIKKILGKSEETLQKETKEKMKLRHPATFGPRKYHLRECMCEIKGQIPCPGEIPLPKEMRGKYKAAMKENTVSEANSV
;
A
#
# COMPACT_ATOMS: atom_id res chain seq x y z
N MET A 1 18.06 -18.34 -13.79
CA MET A 1 19.16 -17.73 -14.57
C MET A 1 19.88 -16.71 -13.68
N PRO A 2 21.22 -16.63 -13.69
CA PRO A 2 21.94 -15.61 -12.94
C PRO A 2 21.69 -14.22 -13.53
N MET A 3 21.55 -13.22 -12.65
CA MET A 3 21.31 -11.83 -13.03
C MET A 3 22.56 -11.22 -13.70
N LYS A 4 22.39 -10.54 -14.83
CA LYS A 4 23.50 -9.95 -15.63
C LYS A 4 24.02 -8.62 -15.06
N GLY A 5 25.32 -8.38 -15.10
CA GLY A 5 25.98 -7.10 -14.77
C GLY A 5 26.91 -7.17 -13.55
N ARG A 6 27.75 -6.14 -13.36
CA ARG A 6 28.79 -6.11 -12.30
C ARG A 6 28.24 -6.11 -10.88
N PHE A 7 27.05 -5.54 -10.67
CA PHE A 7 26.39 -5.48 -9.37
C PHE A 7 24.90 -5.87 -9.48
N PRO A 8 24.58 -7.16 -9.59
CA PRO A 8 23.21 -7.65 -9.83
C PRO A 8 22.27 -7.47 -8.64
N ILE A 9 22.82 -7.46 -7.42
CA ILE A 9 22.06 -7.19 -6.17
C ILE A 9 21.31 -5.86 -6.21
N ARG A 10 21.80 -4.91 -7.03
CA ARG A 10 21.19 -3.60 -7.29
C ARG A 10 19.86 -3.63 -8.05
N ARG A 11 19.31 -4.80 -8.34
CA ARG A 11 18.03 -4.93 -9.05
C ARG A 11 16.99 -5.70 -8.24
N THR A 12 17.24 -5.98 -6.97
CA THR A 12 16.28 -6.67 -6.10
C THR A 12 15.39 -5.67 -5.35
N LEU A 13 14.12 -6.02 -5.14
CA LEU A 13 13.15 -5.20 -4.38
C LEU A 13 13.65 -4.91 -2.96
N GLN A 14 14.22 -5.93 -2.32
CA GLN A 14 14.81 -5.82 -0.99
C GLN A 14 15.91 -4.74 -0.96
N TYR A 15 16.83 -4.77 -1.92
CA TYR A 15 17.90 -3.79 -2.02
C TYR A 15 17.40 -2.37 -2.38
N LEU A 16 16.34 -2.25 -3.17
CA LEU A 16 15.69 -0.96 -3.46
C LEU A 16 14.94 -0.39 -2.24
N SER A 17 14.43 -1.25 -1.37
CA SER A 17 13.60 -0.87 -0.21
C SER A 17 14.39 -0.56 1.07
N GLN A 18 15.60 -1.12 1.22
CA GLN A 18 16.24 -1.22 2.54
C GLN A 18 17.00 0.02 3.02
N GLY A 19 17.54 0.90 2.16
CA GLY A 19 18.36 2.06 2.57
C GLY A 19 19.54 1.68 3.49
N ASP A 20 20.79 1.69 3.07
CA ASP A 20 21.56 2.80 2.56
C ASP A 20 22.39 2.27 1.38
N VAL A 21 22.05 2.70 0.17
CA VAL A 21 22.55 2.11 -1.05
C VAL A 21 23.28 3.15 -1.89
N ILE A 22 24.50 2.83 -2.32
CA ILE A 22 25.28 3.62 -3.28
C ILE A 22 24.78 3.34 -4.72
N PHE A 23 23.56 3.79 -5.04
CA PHE A 23 23.14 4.04 -6.42
C PHE A 23 23.53 5.46 -6.82
N LYS A 24 23.62 5.72 -8.13
CA LYS A 24 23.52 7.08 -8.63
C LYS A 24 22.13 7.60 -8.26
N ASP A 25 22.04 8.77 -7.61
CA ASP A 25 20.78 9.23 -7.01
C ASP A 25 19.63 9.42 -8.00
N ALA A 26 19.94 9.68 -9.27
CA ALA A 26 18.95 9.77 -10.33
C ALA A 26 17.99 8.55 -10.35
N VAL A 27 18.51 7.35 -10.13
CA VAL A 27 17.71 6.10 -10.14
C VAL A 27 16.79 6.02 -8.91
N LYS A 28 17.24 6.51 -7.75
CA LYS A 28 16.43 6.51 -6.52
C LYS A 28 15.24 7.45 -6.64
N ILE A 29 15.49 8.64 -7.22
CA ILE A 29 14.46 9.66 -7.43
C ILE A 29 13.40 9.12 -8.39
N GLN A 30 13.81 8.53 -9.52
CA GLN A 30 12.87 7.97 -10.50
C GLN A 30 12.02 6.83 -9.92
N TYR A 31 12.59 5.97 -9.07
CA TYR A 31 11.83 4.87 -8.46
C TYR A 31 10.73 5.37 -7.52
N LYS A 32 11.01 6.40 -6.72
CA LYS A 32 10.01 6.99 -5.81
C LYS A 32 8.98 7.86 -6.56
N ASN A 33 9.36 8.38 -7.72
CA ASN A 33 8.55 9.29 -8.53
C ASN A 33 8.38 8.72 -9.95
N PRO A 34 7.58 7.65 -10.13
CA PRO A 34 7.43 6.97 -11.43
C PRO A 34 6.83 7.86 -12.52
N TRP A 35 6.06 8.88 -12.12
CA TRP A 35 5.42 9.83 -13.02
C TRP A 35 6.33 11.00 -13.42
N LEU A 36 7.52 11.11 -12.81
CA LEU A 36 8.46 12.19 -13.09
C LEU A 36 9.41 11.78 -14.21
N GLN A 37 9.49 12.59 -15.26
CA GLN A 37 10.42 12.39 -16.37
C GLN A 37 11.79 12.98 -16.03
N ILE A 38 12.85 12.17 -16.10
CA ILE A 38 14.24 12.61 -15.90
C ILE A 38 14.99 12.48 -17.23
N VAL A 39 15.58 13.59 -17.68
CA VAL A 39 16.44 13.64 -18.86
C VAL A 39 17.84 14.07 -18.43
N MET A 40 18.86 13.41 -18.97
CA MET A 40 20.26 13.73 -18.69
C MET A 40 20.97 14.15 -19.97
N PHE A 41 21.54 15.34 -19.97
CA PHE A 41 22.43 15.82 -21.02
C PHE A 41 23.87 15.75 -20.55
N LYS A 42 24.79 15.41 -21.45
CA LYS A 42 26.22 15.31 -21.15
C LYS A 42 26.99 16.26 -22.06
N ASN A 43 28.02 16.90 -21.52
CA ASN A 43 28.97 17.74 -22.25
C ASN A 43 28.33 18.90 -23.05
N MET A 44 27.19 19.43 -22.61
CA MET A 44 26.57 20.60 -23.26
C MET A 44 27.05 21.93 -22.66
N THR A 45 27.30 21.96 -21.35
CA THR A 45 27.71 23.17 -20.63
C THR A 45 28.99 22.91 -19.84
N PRO A 46 29.83 23.93 -19.65
CA PRO A 46 31.09 23.78 -18.91
C PRO A 46 30.84 23.49 -17.43
N SER A 47 29.83 24.11 -16.81
CA SER A 47 29.42 23.83 -15.43
C SER A 47 28.18 22.92 -15.38
N PRO A 48 28.10 21.98 -14.42
CA PRO A 48 26.97 21.09 -14.26
C PRO A 48 25.84 21.76 -13.45
N PHE A 49 24.59 21.60 -13.91
CA PHE A 49 23.40 22.09 -13.21
C PHE A 49 22.25 21.09 -13.29
N VAL A 50 21.28 21.25 -12.40
CA VAL A 50 20.00 20.52 -12.39
C VAL A 50 18.88 21.53 -12.60
N LYS A 51 17.96 21.23 -13.52
CA LYS A 51 16.83 22.11 -13.83
C LYS A 51 15.52 21.36 -13.66
N PHE A 52 14.58 21.95 -12.94
CA PHE A 52 13.23 21.43 -12.73
C PHE A 52 12.22 22.29 -13.48
N TYR A 53 11.22 21.62 -14.05
CA TYR A 53 10.07 22.26 -14.68
C TYR A 53 8.83 21.85 -13.87
N LEU A 54 8.13 22.83 -13.31
CA LEU A 54 6.93 22.62 -12.49
C LEU A 54 5.67 22.77 -13.35
N ASP A 55 4.57 22.19 -12.88
CA ASP A 55 3.27 22.26 -13.56
C ASP A 55 2.75 23.71 -13.68
N THR A 56 3.19 24.61 -12.80
CA THR A 56 2.90 26.05 -12.85
C THR A 56 3.63 26.78 -13.98
N GLY A 57 4.58 26.12 -14.66
CA GLY A 57 5.47 26.73 -15.64
C GLY A 57 6.74 27.34 -15.02
N GLU A 58 6.85 27.35 -13.69
CA GLU A 58 8.06 27.80 -12.99
C GLU A 58 9.25 26.88 -13.26
N GLN A 59 10.43 27.49 -13.37
CA GLN A 59 11.69 26.79 -13.62
C GLN A 59 12.64 27.00 -12.45
N VAL A 60 13.01 25.92 -11.78
CA VAL A 60 13.97 25.97 -10.67
C VAL A 60 15.32 25.48 -11.17
N LEU A 61 16.33 26.34 -11.16
CA LEU A 61 17.71 26.02 -11.53
C LEU A 61 18.54 25.84 -10.25
N VAL A 62 19.22 24.70 -10.14
CA VAL A 62 20.09 24.35 -9.03
C VAL A 62 21.49 24.09 -9.59
N ASP A 63 22.43 24.94 -9.23
CA ASP A 63 23.85 24.72 -9.52
C ASP A 63 24.39 23.57 -8.66
N VAL A 64 25.12 22.65 -9.28
CA VAL A 64 25.72 21.47 -8.63
C VAL A 64 27.24 21.43 -8.79
N GLU A 65 27.85 22.52 -9.24
CA GLU A 65 29.31 22.69 -9.23
C GLU A 65 29.86 22.56 -7.80
N GLU A 66 31.00 21.87 -7.67
CA GLU A 66 31.71 21.58 -6.40
C GLU A 66 30.92 20.88 -5.28
N LYS A 67 29.67 20.45 -5.52
CA LYS A 67 28.85 19.77 -4.49
C LYS A 67 29.05 18.28 -4.48
N THR A 68 29.07 17.70 -3.28
CA THR A 68 29.03 16.25 -3.15
C THR A 68 27.65 15.70 -3.48
N ASN A 69 27.60 14.43 -3.88
CA ASN A 69 26.38 13.72 -4.19
C ASN A 69 25.31 13.82 -3.06
N LYS A 70 25.74 13.75 -1.80
CA LYS A 70 24.86 13.87 -0.63
C LYS A 70 24.28 15.28 -0.46
N GLU A 71 25.12 16.30 -0.65
CA GLU A 71 24.69 17.70 -0.58
C GLU A 71 23.66 18.03 -1.65
N ILE A 72 23.87 17.54 -2.88
CA ILE A 72 22.92 17.73 -3.98
C ILE A 72 21.55 17.14 -3.60
N VAL A 73 21.51 15.91 -3.08
CA VAL A 73 20.26 15.27 -2.66
C VAL A 73 19.58 16.00 -1.52
N GLN A 74 20.34 16.41 -0.49
CA GLN A 74 19.80 17.16 0.64
C GLN A 74 19.25 18.52 0.21
N HIS A 75 19.95 19.21 -0.69
CA HIS A 75 19.53 20.49 -1.23
C HIS A 75 18.24 20.36 -2.04
N ILE A 76 18.14 19.34 -2.92
CA ILE A 76 16.90 19.05 -3.67
C ILE A 76 15.77 18.66 -2.72
N LYS A 77 16.02 17.82 -1.70
CA LYS A 77 15.03 17.45 -0.67
C LYS A 77 14.53 18.68 0.10
N LYS A 78 15.39 19.68 0.32
CA LYS A 78 15.03 20.92 1.00
C LYS A 78 14.15 21.84 0.13
N ILE A 79 14.41 21.93 -1.17
CA ILE A 79 13.68 22.83 -2.08
C ILE A 79 12.33 22.24 -2.49
N LEU A 80 12.32 21.01 -3.04
CA LEU A 80 11.16 20.39 -3.68
C LEU A 80 10.67 19.12 -2.96
N GLY A 81 11.38 18.67 -1.92
CA GLY A 81 11.01 17.48 -1.18
C GLY A 81 9.81 17.72 -0.26
N LYS A 82 8.92 16.73 -0.19
CA LYS A 82 7.85 16.70 0.81
C LYS A 82 8.44 16.67 2.22
N SER A 83 7.83 17.40 3.14
CA SER A 83 8.21 17.36 4.55
C SER A 83 7.89 15.99 5.16
N GLU A 84 8.64 15.61 6.20
CA GLU A 84 8.44 14.33 6.87
C GLU A 84 7.05 14.23 7.52
N GLU A 85 6.51 15.36 7.98
CA GLU A 85 5.14 15.45 8.48
C GLU A 85 4.08 15.12 7.43
N THR A 86 4.22 15.65 6.21
CA THR A 86 3.28 15.37 5.12
C THR A 86 3.32 13.89 4.72
N LEU A 87 4.52 13.30 4.66
CA LEU A 87 4.70 11.86 4.42
C LEU A 87 4.04 11.00 5.52
N GLN A 88 4.18 11.40 6.78
CA GLN A 88 3.52 10.70 7.90
C GLN A 88 2.00 10.83 7.85
N LYS A 89 1.46 11.98 7.44
CA LYS A 89 0.01 12.17 7.26
C LYS A 89 -0.53 11.28 6.15
N GLU A 90 0.11 11.26 4.98
CA GLU A 90 -0.27 10.40 3.85
C GLU A 90 -0.25 8.91 4.21
N THR A 91 0.76 8.47 4.98
CA THR A 91 0.83 7.07 5.45
C THR A 91 -0.27 6.75 6.45
N LYS A 92 -0.56 7.63 7.41
CA LYS A 92 -1.68 7.49 8.35
C LYS A 92 -3.03 7.43 7.62
N GLU A 93 -3.24 8.25 6.60
CA GLU A 93 -4.47 8.23 5.79
C GLU A 93 -4.64 6.92 5.03
N LYS A 94 -3.57 6.40 4.42
CA LYS A 94 -3.60 5.06 3.79
C LYS A 94 -3.91 3.95 4.79
N MET A 95 -3.43 4.06 6.02
CA MET A 95 -3.77 3.10 7.09
C MET A 95 -5.24 3.18 7.50
N LYS A 96 -5.82 4.39 7.58
CA LYS A 96 -7.25 4.58 7.92
C LYS A 96 -8.19 3.87 6.94
N LEU A 97 -7.80 3.72 5.68
CA LEU A 97 -8.57 3.00 4.66
C LEU A 97 -8.86 1.54 5.07
N ARG A 98 -8.02 0.95 5.93
CA ARG A 98 -8.20 -0.40 6.47
C ARG A 98 -8.78 -0.33 7.87
N HIS A 99 -10.11 -0.26 7.96
CA HIS A 99 -10.77 -0.17 9.26
C HIS A 99 -10.90 -1.54 9.95
N PRO A 100 -10.35 -1.74 11.16
CA PRO A 100 -10.31 -3.05 11.84
C PRO A 100 -11.68 -3.67 12.18
N ALA A 101 -12.73 -2.85 12.29
CA ALA A 101 -14.08 -3.35 12.57
C ALA A 101 -14.80 -3.87 11.32
N THR A 102 -14.22 -3.69 10.13
CA THR A 102 -14.82 -4.15 8.88
C THR A 102 -14.54 -5.63 8.66
N PHE A 103 -15.55 -6.36 8.20
CA PHE A 103 -15.47 -7.78 7.88
C PHE A 103 -15.40 -8.00 6.37
N GLY A 104 -14.64 -9.00 5.92
CA GLY A 104 -14.55 -9.38 4.52
C GLY A 104 -13.32 -10.24 4.24
N PRO A 105 -12.93 -10.42 2.97
CA PRO A 105 -11.85 -11.34 2.60
C PRO A 105 -10.52 -11.01 3.31
N ARG A 106 -9.80 -12.05 3.77
CA ARG A 106 -8.52 -11.93 4.52
C ARG A 106 -7.44 -11.09 3.83
N LYS A 107 -7.54 -10.87 2.53
CA LYS A 107 -6.63 -9.97 1.79
C LYS A 107 -6.72 -8.51 2.27
N TYR A 108 -7.90 -8.07 2.70
CA TYR A 108 -8.18 -6.66 3.00
C TYR A 108 -8.65 -6.44 4.43
N HIS A 109 -9.23 -7.46 5.06
CA HIS A 109 -9.84 -7.39 6.37
C HIS A 109 -9.18 -8.37 7.33
N LEU A 110 -9.28 -8.07 8.63
CA LEU A 110 -8.73 -8.94 9.67
C LEU A 110 -9.60 -10.17 9.91
N ARG A 111 -10.91 -10.04 9.68
CA ARG A 111 -11.92 -11.06 9.96
C ARG A 111 -12.85 -11.22 8.77
N GLU A 112 -13.21 -12.46 8.45
CA GLU A 112 -14.11 -12.76 7.33
C GLU A 112 -15.56 -12.84 7.75
N CYS A 113 -15.83 -13.49 8.89
CA CYS A 113 -17.17 -13.69 9.41
C CYS A 113 -17.22 -13.33 10.90
N MET A 114 -18.41 -12.91 11.35
CA MET A 114 -18.67 -12.62 12.76
C MET A 114 -18.48 -13.84 13.66
N CYS A 115 -18.58 -15.06 13.11
CA CYS A 115 -18.41 -16.31 13.87
C CYS A 115 -16.98 -16.50 14.43
N GLU A 116 -15.98 -15.76 13.94
CA GLU A 116 -14.62 -15.75 14.49
C GLU A 116 -14.52 -15.02 15.85
N ILE A 117 -15.57 -14.28 16.26
CA ILE A 117 -15.59 -13.52 17.50
C ILE A 117 -16.16 -14.37 18.64
N LYS A 118 -15.39 -14.50 19.72
CA LYS A 118 -15.80 -15.23 20.92
C LYS A 118 -17.12 -14.66 21.49
N GLY A 119 -18.02 -15.55 21.87
CA GLY A 119 -19.35 -15.19 22.37
C GLY A 119 -20.41 -15.02 21.28
N GLN A 120 -20.02 -15.05 19.99
CA GLN A 120 -20.96 -15.09 18.87
C GLN A 120 -21.36 -16.52 18.51
N ILE A 121 -22.42 -16.65 17.70
CA ILE A 121 -22.90 -17.95 17.22
C ILE A 121 -21.86 -18.54 16.27
N PRO A 122 -21.41 -19.79 16.48
CA PRO A 122 -20.44 -20.43 15.61
C PRO A 122 -21.03 -20.71 14.23
N CYS A 123 -20.16 -20.78 13.22
CA CYS A 123 -20.58 -21.09 11.87
C CYS A 123 -21.14 -22.54 11.80
N PRO A 124 -22.31 -22.78 11.16
CA PRO A 124 -22.94 -24.11 11.13
C PRO A 124 -22.10 -25.22 10.51
N GLY A 125 -21.10 -24.85 9.70
CA GLY A 125 -20.14 -25.79 9.10
C GLY A 125 -19.14 -26.36 10.11
N GLU A 126 -18.85 -25.66 11.20
CA GLU A 126 -18.00 -26.16 12.29
C GLU A 126 -18.83 -26.82 13.39
N ILE A 127 -19.88 -26.14 13.86
CA ILE A 127 -20.73 -26.60 14.95
C ILE A 127 -22.19 -26.56 14.49
N PRO A 128 -22.90 -27.70 14.42
CA PRO A 128 -24.28 -27.70 13.98
C PRO A 128 -25.16 -26.92 14.97
N LEU A 129 -26.00 -26.04 14.43
CA LEU A 129 -26.93 -25.26 15.26
C LEU A 129 -28.02 -26.17 15.87
N PRO A 130 -28.60 -25.76 17.02
CA PRO A 130 -29.72 -26.44 17.65
C PRO A 130 -30.89 -26.66 16.68
N LYS A 131 -31.67 -27.73 16.89
CA LYS A 131 -32.75 -28.13 15.96
C LYS A 131 -33.81 -27.05 15.85
N GLU A 132 -34.08 -26.37 16.95
CA GLU A 132 -35.04 -25.26 17.09
C GLU A 132 -34.66 -24.07 16.20
N MET A 133 -33.37 -23.91 15.87
CA MET A 133 -32.86 -22.82 15.02
C MET A 133 -32.81 -23.19 13.53
N ARG A 134 -32.95 -24.47 13.18
CA ARG A 134 -32.80 -24.98 11.82
C ARG A 134 -34.14 -24.97 11.07
N GLY A 135 -34.14 -24.41 9.86
CA GLY A 135 -35.35 -24.24 9.04
C GLY A 135 -36.16 -25.52 8.81
N LYS A 136 -35.48 -26.66 8.59
CA LYS A 136 -36.13 -27.98 8.38
C LYS A 136 -37.07 -28.37 9.52
N TYR A 137 -36.64 -28.22 10.78
CA TYR A 137 -37.45 -28.61 11.93
C TYR A 137 -38.52 -27.57 12.28
N LYS A 138 -38.22 -26.27 12.06
CA LYS A 138 -39.23 -25.21 12.18
C LYS A 138 -40.39 -25.39 11.21
N ALA A 139 -40.11 -25.80 9.97
CA ALA A 139 -41.13 -26.07 8.96
C ALA A 139 -42.02 -27.26 9.35
N ALA A 140 -41.40 -28.39 9.74
CA ALA A 140 -42.14 -29.57 10.20
C ALA A 140 -43.03 -29.29 11.42
N MET A 141 -42.54 -28.50 12.39
CA MET A 141 -43.37 -28.09 13.53
C MET A 141 -44.56 -27.24 13.09
N LYS A 142 -44.37 -26.32 12.14
CA LYS A 142 -45.49 -25.51 11.60
C LYS A 142 -46.51 -26.35 10.84
N GLU A 143 -46.06 -27.26 9.98
CA GLU A 143 -46.95 -28.17 9.24
C GLU A 143 -47.78 -29.02 10.21
N ASN A 144 -47.15 -29.56 11.26
CA ASN A 144 -47.86 -30.30 12.29
C ASN A 144 -48.90 -29.44 13.02
N THR A 145 -48.56 -28.20 13.40
CA THR A 145 -49.52 -27.30 14.04
C THR A 145 -50.69 -26.93 13.12
N VAL A 146 -50.46 -26.82 11.81
CA VAL A 146 -51.52 -26.53 10.82
C VAL A 146 -52.39 -27.77 10.59
N SER A 147 -51.81 -28.97 10.54
CA SER A 147 -52.59 -30.21 10.43
C SER A 147 -53.44 -30.47 11.67
N GLU A 148 -52.91 -30.19 12.87
CA GLU A 148 -53.66 -30.31 14.13
C GLU A 148 -54.81 -29.29 14.18
N ALA A 149 -54.58 -28.04 13.75
CA ALA A 149 -55.63 -27.01 13.68
C ALA A 149 -56.72 -27.28 12.63
N ASN A 150 -56.42 -28.02 11.57
CA ASN A 150 -57.39 -28.41 10.53
C ASN A 150 -58.13 -29.73 10.86
N SER A 151 -57.72 -30.43 11.92
CA SER A 151 -58.32 -31.70 12.37
C SER A 151 -59.31 -31.53 13.54
N VAL A 152 -59.56 -30.28 13.95
CA VAL A 152 -60.58 -29.84 14.92
C VAL A 152 -61.63 -29.03 14.18
#